data_AF-G8BB10-F1
#
_entry.id   AF-G8BB10-F1
#
_cell.length_a   1.000
_cell.length_b   1.000
_cell.length_c   1.000
_cell.angle_alpha   90.00
_cell.angle_beta   90.00
_cell.angle_gamma   90.00
#
_symmetry.space_group_name_H-M   'P 1'
#
loop_
_entity.id
_entity.type
_entity.pdbx_description
1 polymer ?
#
loop_
_entity_poly.entity_id
_entity_poly.type
_entity_poly.pdbx_seq_one_letter_code
_entity_poly.pdbx_strand_id
1 'polypeptide(L)'
;MDKLIEVLNRQPSKNELDEAYINRLTKDIERVQCHIQQAEKAINSFDKDLAKSCSLEKRIIALYATYGNIPYIPDKNDTIATAVTSVILEEMIEEKRKEISQASEDDPSVEFDFTKNIEELKNQKQERLQEIKELSELIDKGFTSPLTSKWIESLELRKALFNYLKKVLIKYLAISDRTSGSVNNKDQVKETVRTLTSFFDSLLTSEWVRVPDNVGIIISILARDGVVIIKNEQAKLKGFYDI
;
A
#
# COMPACT_ATOMS: atom_id res chain seq x y z
N MET A 1 15.16 -17.87 -18.86
CA MET A 1 13.80 -17.37 -18.57
C MET A 1 12.89 -18.53 -18.21
N ASP A 2 12.76 -19.56 -19.05
CA ASP A 2 11.86 -20.70 -18.78
C ASP A 2 12.16 -21.48 -17.49
N LYS A 3 13.44 -21.77 -17.20
CA LYS A 3 13.84 -22.41 -15.92
C LYS A 3 13.55 -21.53 -14.68
N LEU A 4 13.49 -20.21 -14.84
CA LEU A 4 13.27 -19.27 -13.74
C LEU A 4 11.76 -19.14 -13.44
N ILE A 5 10.94 -19.20 -14.50
CA ILE A 5 9.48 -19.27 -14.44
C ILE A 5 9.03 -20.63 -13.86
N GLU A 6 9.72 -21.72 -14.20
CA GLU A 6 9.44 -23.06 -13.68
C GLU A 6 9.73 -23.18 -12.17
N VAL A 7 10.80 -22.53 -11.69
CA VAL A 7 11.13 -22.46 -10.25
C VAL A 7 10.15 -21.58 -9.48
N LEU A 8 9.67 -20.49 -10.08
CA LEU A 8 8.69 -19.58 -9.44
C LEU A 8 7.27 -20.16 -9.38
N ASN A 9 6.92 -21.08 -10.29
CA ASN A 9 5.58 -21.68 -10.38
C ASN A 9 5.47 -23.06 -9.71
N ARG A 10 6.56 -23.60 -9.15
CA ARG A 10 6.52 -24.86 -8.42
C ARG A 10 5.92 -24.63 -7.03
N GLN A 11 4.87 -25.38 -6.67
CA GLN A 11 4.41 -25.42 -5.29
C GLN A 11 5.55 -25.94 -4.40
N PRO A 12 6.01 -25.16 -3.41
CA PRO A 12 7.10 -25.59 -2.56
C PRO A 12 6.66 -26.81 -1.76
N SER A 13 7.51 -27.83 -1.74
CA SER A 13 7.28 -29.00 -0.90
C SER A 13 7.34 -28.60 0.58
N LYS A 14 6.62 -29.32 1.45
CA LYS A 14 6.51 -28.99 2.89
C LYS A 14 7.89 -28.78 3.54
N ASN A 15 8.87 -29.57 3.14
CA ASN A 15 10.26 -29.49 3.62
C ASN A 15 10.99 -28.22 3.15
N GLU A 16 10.74 -27.73 1.93
CA GLU A 16 11.37 -26.50 1.40
C GLU A 16 10.82 -25.24 2.12
N LEU A 17 9.55 -25.25 2.53
CA LEU A 17 8.97 -24.17 3.34
C LEU A 17 9.54 -24.15 4.76
N ASP A 18 9.68 -25.31 5.38
CA ASP A 18 10.24 -25.45 6.73
C ASP A 18 11.73 -25.05 6.73
N GLU A 19 12.51 -25.47 5.73
CA GLU A 19 13.89 -25.03 5.55
C GLU A 19 14.00 -23.52 5.33
N ALA A 20 13.13 -22.93 4.51
CA ALA A 20 13.10 -21.49 4.29
C ALA A 20 12.74 -20.72 5.57
N TYR A 21 11.81 -21.25 6.37
CA TYR A 21 11.44 -20.69 7.67
C TYR A 21 12.59 -20.76 8.66
N ILE A 22 13.25 -21.93 8.79
CA ILE A 22 14.42 -22.12 9.66
C ILE A 22 15.54 -21.17 9.26
N ASN A 23 15.84 -21.06 7.96
CA ASN A 23 16.87 -20.16 7.47
C ASN A 23 16.57 -18.68 7.75
N ARG A 24 15.30 -18.28 7.76
CA ARG A 24 14.89 -16.92 8.17
C ARG A 24 15.06 -16.74 9.67
N LEU A 25 14.55 -17.67 10.47
CA LEU A 25 14.62 -17.62 11.91
C LEU A 25 16.08 -17.56 12.40
N THR A 26 16.99 -18.35 11.80
CA THR A 26 18.42 -18.30 12.12
C THR A 26 19.03 -16.92 11.86
N LYS A 27 18.70 -16.28 10.73
CA LYS A 27 19.16 -14.93 10.42
C LYS A 27 18.60 -13.89 11.38
N ASP A 28 17.34 -14.03 11.78
CA ASP A 28 16.70 -13.14 12.74
C ASP A 28 17.36 -13.29 14.13
N ILE A 29 17.66 -14.52 14.55
CA ILE A 29 18.40 -14.81 15.78
C ILE A 29 19.79 -14.17 15.74
N GLU A 30 20.55 -14.36 14.65
CA GLU A 30 21.88 -13.76 14.49
C GLU A 30 21.82 -12.22 14.54
N ARG A 31 20.82 -11.62 13.91
CA ARG A 31 20.60 -10.17 13.92
C ARG A 31 20.33 -9.66 15.34
N VAL A 32 19.41 -10.29 16.06
CA VAL A 32 19.07 -9.93 17.44
C VAL A 32 20.27 -10.13 18.36
N GLN A 33 21.03 -11.22 18.21
CA GLN A 33 22.27 -11.44 18.95
C GLN A 33 23.31 -10.35 18.68
N CYS A 34 23.47 -9.94 17.43
CA CYS A 34 24.36 -8.84 17.07
C CYS A 34 23.92 -7.52 17.71
N HIS A 35 22.62 -7.21 17.70
CA HIS A 35 22.07 -6.04 18.40
C HIS A 35 22.34 -6.08 19.91
N ILE A 36 22.16 -7.24 20.54
CA ILE A 36 22.46 -7.42 21.97
C ILE A 36 23.94 -7.17 22.24
N GLN A 37 24.84 -7.77 21.44
CA GLN A 37 26.28 -7.56 21.61
C GLN A 37 26.69 -6.09 21.41
N GLN A 38 26.08 -5.40 20.45
CA GLN A 38 26.30 -3.96 20.24
C GLN A 38 25.80 -3.15 21.44
N ALA A 39 24.62 -3.48 21.97
CA ALA A 39 24.06 -2.84 23.15
C ALA A 39 24.95 -3.08 24.39
N GLU A 40 25.45 -4.30 24.60
CA GLU A 40 26.38 -4.62 25.69
C GLU A 40 27.71 -3.87 25.54
N LYS A 41 28.26 -3.78 24.33
CA LYS A 41 29.47 -2.99 24.06
C LYS A 41 29.23 -1.51 24.37
N ALA A 42 28.08 -0.97 23.98
CA ALA A 42 27.70 0.41 24.29
C ALA A 42 27.56 0.62 25.80
N ILE A 43 26.85 -0.27 26.51
CA ILE A 43 26.70 -0.26 27.97
C ILE A 43 28.07 -0.28 28.65
N ASN A 44 29.00 -1.12 28.18
CA ASN A 44 30.34 -1.22 28.74
C ASN A 44 31.25 -0.04 28.40
N SER A 45 30.96 0.68 27.31
CA SER A 45 31.67 1.90 26.92
C SER A 45 31.24 3.13 27.74
N PHE A 46 30.06 3.09 28.36
CA PHE A 46 29.63 4.16 29.25
C PHE A 46 30.45 4.16 30.53
N ASP A 47 30.82 5.36 30.95
CA ASP A 47 31.59 5.59 32.16
C ASP A 47 30.80 5.10 33.39
N LYS A 48 31.31 4.05 34.02
CA LYS A 48 30.66 3.40 35.18
C LYS A 48 30.57 4.34 36.39
N ASP A 49 31.40 5.39 36.42
CA ASP A 49 31.40 6.38 37.48
C ASP A 49 30.41 7.53 37.21
N LEU A 50 30.00 7.74 35.95
CA LEU A 50 28.97 8.71 35.59
C LEU A 50 27.62 8.35 36.23
N ALA A 51 27.25 7.07 36.24
CA ALA A 51 26.03 6.58 36.87
C ALA A 51 25.99 6.83 38.38
N LYS A 52 27.14 6.89 39.05
CA LYS A 52 27.27 7.19 40.49
C LYS A 52 27.29 8.70 40.77
N SER A 53 27.80 9.49 39.82
CA SER A 53 27.89 10.95 39.93
C SER A 53 26.58 11.70 39.63
N CYS A 54 25.59 11.02 39.04
CA CYS A 54 24.35 11.65 38.59
C CYS A 54 23.32 11.75 39.74
N SER A 55 22.72 12.93 39.94
CA SER A 55 21.72 13.15 40.99
C SER A 55 20.47 12.30 40.78
N LEU A 56 19.76 11.99 41.87
CA LEU A 56 18.57 11.13 41.84
C LEU A 56 17.48 11.69 40.91
N GLU A 57 17.29 13.01 40.90
CA GLU A 57 16.28 13.70 40.10
C GLU A 57 16.54 13.49 38.60
N LYS A 58 17.80 13.57 38.17
CA LYS A 58 18.19 13.35 36.77
C LYS A 58 17.95 11.90 36.36
N ARG A 59 18.16 10.93 37.26
CA ARG A 59 17.89 9.51 37.01
C ARG A 59 16.40 9.24 36.86
N ILE A 60 15.56 9.86 37.69
CA ILE A 60 14.10 9.77 37.61
C ILE A 60 13.59 10.34 36.28
N ILE A 61 14.07 11.51 35.86
CA ILE A 61 13.69 12.12 34.59
C ILE A 61 14.11 11.24 33.40
N ALA A 62 15.33 10.70 33.42
CA ALA A 62 15.82 9.81 32.38
C ALA A 62 14.98 8.51 32.30
N LEU A 63 14.63 7.92 33.44
CA LEU A 63 13.78 6.74 33.48
C LEU A 63 12.39 7.02 32.89
N TYR A 64 11.77 8.14 33.25
CA TYR A 64 10.48 8.53 32.70
C TYR A 64 10.55 8.75 31.18
N ALA A 65 11.62 9.35 30.68
CA ALA A 65 11.86 9.50 29.25
C ALA A 65 12.03 8.16 28.53
N THR A 66 12.61 7.14 29.17
CA THR A 66 12.77 5.80 28.58
C THR A 66 11.48 4.98 28.53
N TYR A 67 10.55 5.15 29.48
CA TYR A 67 9.29 4.41 29.49
C TYR A 67 8.41 4.67 28.25
N GLY A 68 8.56 5.82 27.60
CA GLY A 68 7.84 6.15 26.36
C GLY A 68 8.46 5.59 25.08
N ASN A 69 9.67 5.03 25.12
CA ASN A 69 10.42 4.62 23.94
C ASN A 69 10.69 3.12 23.92
N ILE A 70 10.28 2.44 22.85
CA ILE A 70 10.56 1.02 22.63
C ILE A 70 11.96 0.88 22.01
N PRO A 71 12.92 0.19 22.67
CA PRO A 71 14.33 0.18 22.26
C PRO A 71 14.64 -0.72 21.06
N TYR A 72 13.79 -1.72 20.77
CA TYR A 72 13.92 -2.60 19.62
C TYR A 72 12.61 -2.66 18.84
N ILE A 73 12.68 -2.37 17.55
CA ILE A 73 11.55 -2.46 16.63
C ILE A 73 11.89 -3.57 15.63
N PRO A 74 11.16 -4.70 15.63
CA PRO A 74 11.40 -5.78 14.68
C PRO A 74 11.06 -5.35 13.24
N ASP A 75 11.75 -5.94 12.27
CA ASP A 75 11.40 -5.74 10.86
C ASP A 75 10.08 -6.43 10.52
N LYS A 76 9.39 -5.95 9.48
CA LYS A 76 8.11 -6.51 9.03
C LYS A 76 8.17 -8.00 8.65
N ASN A 77 9.36 -8.51 8.37
CA ASN A 77 9.60 -9.89 7.97
C ASN A 77 10.21 -10.75 9.08
N ASP A 78 10.40 -10.20 10.29
CA ASP A 78 10.96 -10.95 11.42
C ASP A 78 9.95 -12.02 11.89
N THR A 79 10.40 -13.26 11.99
CA THR A 79 9.57 -14.39 12.45
C THR A 79 9.74 -14.71 13.94
N ILE A 80 10.60 -13.96 14.63
CA ILE A 80 10.97 -14.21 16.04
C ILE A 80 9.78 -14.11 16.99
N ALA A 81 8.87 -13.16 16.79
CA ALA A 81 7.69 -13.00 17.64
C ALA A 81 6.76 -14.23 17.56
N THR A 82 6.56 -14.75 16.35
CA THR A 82 5.78 -15.97 16.11
C THR A 82 6.43 -17.16 16.79
N ALA A 83 7.76 -17.33 16.63
CA ALA A 83 8.49 -18.42 17.25
C ALA A 83 8.41 -18.37 18.80
N VAL A 84 8.62 -17.19 19.40
CA VAL A 84 8.53 -17.01 20.86
C VAL A 84 7.12 -17.30 21.36
N THR A 85 6.09 -16.82 20.66
CA THR A 85 4.69 -17.09 21.03
C THR A 85 4.39 -18.58 21.01
N SER A 86 4.88 -19.32 19.99
CA SER A 86 4.70 -20.77 19.92
C SER A 86 5.33 -21.50 21.09
N VAL A 87 6.56 -21.13 21.49
CA VAL A 87 7.25 -21.75 22.63
C VAL A 87 6.49 -21.49 23.93
N ILE A 88 6.08 -20.24 24.18
CA ILE A 88 5.31 -19.88 25.39
C ILE A 88 3.99 -20.65 25.45
N LEU A 89 3.27 -20.76 24.32
CA LEU A 89 2.03 -21.52 24.27
C LEU A 89 2.25 -23.01 24.56
N GLU A 90 3.33 -23.59 24.02
CA GLU A 90 3.66 -24.99 24.28
C GLU A 90 4.01 -25.22 25.75
N GLU A 91 4.78 -24.31 26.37
CA GLU A 91 5.07 -24.33 27.81
C GLU A 91 3.79 -24.24 28.65
N MET A 92 2.89 -23.31 28.33
CA MET A 92 1.61 -23.16 29.02
C MET A 92 0.72 -24.40 28.88
N ILE A 93 0.69 -25.01 27.69
CA ILE A 93 -0.06 -26.24 27.45
C ILE A 93 0.52 -27.38 28.29
N GLU A 94 1.85 -27.50 28.33
CA GLU A 94 2.53 -28.54 29.09
C GLU A 94 2.35 -28.35 30.61
N GLU A 95 2.38 -27.11 31.10
CA GLU A 95 2.05 -26.77 32.48
C GLU A 95 0.61 -27.18 32.82
N LYS A 96 -0.36 -26.81 31.96
CA LYS A 96 -1.77 -27.19 32.16
C LYS A 96 -1.99 -28.69 32.06
N ARG A 97 -1.28 -29.40 31.20
CA ARG A 97 -1.31 -30.87 31.14
C ARG A 97 -0.81 -31.47 32.45
N LYS A 98 0.27 -30.96 33.02
CA LYS A 98 0.78 -31.43 34.32
C LYS A 98 -0.20 -31.15 35.44
N GLU A 99 -0.79 -29.95 35.48
CA GLU A 99 -1.85 -29.62 36.44
C GLU A 99 -3.06 -30.55 36.33
N ILE A 100 -3.50 -30.86 35.10
CA ILE A 100 -4.59 -31.79 34.83
C ILE A 100 -4.25 -33.21 35.29
N SER A 101 -3.05 -33.70 34.96
CA SER A 101 -2.59 -35.02 35.39
C SER A 101 -2.49 -35.13 36.90
N GLN A 102 -1.96 -34.10 37.58
CA GLN A 102 -1.89 -34.05 39.04
C GLN A 102 -3.28 -33.98 39.67
N ALA A 103 -4.19 -33.15 39.13
CA ALA A 103 -5.58 -33.08 39.60
C ALA A 103 -6.34 -34.41 39.40
N SER A 104 -6.03 -35.16 38.34
CA SER A 104 -6.61 -36.49 38.09
C SER A 104 -6.06 -37.61 38.98
N GLU A 105 -4.85 -37.43 39.54
CA GLU A 105 -4.25 -38.35 40.51
C GLU A 105 -4.77 -38.11 41.93
N ASP A 106 -5.10 -36.86 42.28
CA ASP A 106 -5.59 -36.47 43.62
C ASP A 106 -7.11 -36.72 43.84
N ASP A 107 -7.93 -36.73 42.78
CA ASP A 107 -9.36 -37.07 42.86
C ASP A 107 -9.85 -37.69 41.52
N PRO A 108 -10.11 -39.01 41.46
CA PRO A 108 -10.53 -39.70 40.22
C PRO A 108 -11.95 -39.34 39.76
N SER A 109 -12.62 -38.37 40.41
CA SER A 109 -13.98 -37.93 40.10
C SER A 109 -14.09 -36.50 39.56
N VAL A 110 -12.99 -35.84 39.19
CA VAL A 110 -13.04 -34.54 38.51
C VAL A 110 -13.52 -34.73 37.06
N GLU A 111 -14.84 -34.84 36.91
CA GLU A 111 -15.54 -34.69 35.66
C GLU A 111 -15.30 -33.25 35.18
N PHE A 112 -14.53 -33.07 34.12
CA PHE A 112 -14.26 -31.74 33.57
C PHE A 112 -15.57 -31.10 33.12
N ASP A 113 -16.10 -30.20 33.94
CA ASP A 113 -17.34 -29.49 33.64
C ASP A 113 -17.07 -28.39 32.61
N PHE A 114 -17.18 -28.76 31.34
CA PHE A 114 -17.08 -27.83 30.21
C PHE A 114 -18.37 -27.04 29.97
N THR A 115 -19.41 -27.17 30.81
CA THR A 115 -20.71 -26.53 30.59
C THR A 115 -20.58 -25.02 30.46
N LYS A 116 -19.74 -24.40 31.30
CA LYS A 116 -19.46 -22.96 31.25
C LYS A 116 -18.76 -22.54 29.95
N ASN A 117 -17.77 -23.31 29.49
CA ASN A 117 -17.07 -23.05 28.23
C ASN A 117 -18.00 -23.21 27.02
N ILE A 118 -18.89 -24.21 27.04
CA ILE A 118 -19.89 -24.44 26.00
C ILE A 118 -20.89 -23.29 25.95
N GLU A 119 -21.31 -22.78 27.11
CA GLU A 119 -22.25 -21.66 27.22
C GLU A 119 -21.62 -20.34 26.72
N GLU A 120 -20.35 -20.11 27.06
CA GLU A 120 -19.58 -18.96 26.57
C GLU A 120 -19.41 -18.99 25.05
N LEU A 121 -19.07 -20.16 24.48
CA LEU A 121 -18.98 -20.36 23.03
C LEU A 121 -20.33 -20.15 22.31
N LYS A 122 -21.44 -20.53 22.95
CA LYS A 122 -22.79 -20.26 22.41
C LYS A 122 -23.10 -18.77 22.39
N ASN A 123 -22.77 -18.05 23.45
CA ASN A 123 -22.97 -16.60 23.52
C ASN A 123 -22.14 -15.87 22.46
N GLN A 124 -20.85 -16.21 22.32
CA GLN A 124 -19.98 -15.64 21.29
C GLN A 124 -20.50 -15.91 19.88
N LYS A 125 -21.01 -17.13 19.60
CA LYS A 125 -21.63 -17.45 18.31
C LYS A 125 -22.85 -16.56 18.05
N GLN A 126 -23.65 -16.29 19.07
CA GLN A 126 -24.86 -15.47 18.93
C GLN A 126 -24.52 -14.00 18.67
N GLU A 127 -23.52 -13.44 19.36
CA GLU A 127 -23.00 -12.10 19.10
C GLU A 127 -22.48 -11.97 17.67
N ARG A 128 -21.67 -12.94 17.20
CA ARG A 128 -21.15 -12.93 15.82
C ARG A 128 -22.25 -13.03 14.77
N LEU A 129 -23.29 -13.82 15.00
CA LEU A 129 -24.44 -13.89 14.10
C LEU A 129 -25.21 -12.56 14.05
N GLN A 130 -25.25 -11.83 15.16
CA GLN A 130 -25.89 -10.52 15.23
C GLN A 130 -25.06 -9.46 14.49
N GLU A 131 -23.74 -9.44 14.66
CA GLU A 131 -22.82 -8.59 13.87
C GLU A 131 -22.95 -8.86 12.36
N ILE A 132 -22.98 -10.14 11.96
CA ILE A 132 -23.15 -10.53 10.55
C ILE A 132 -24.48 -9.99 10.02
N LYS A 133 -25.55 -10.06 10.80
CA LYS A 133 -26.87 -9.56 10.41
C LYS A 133 -26.87 -8.04 10.24
N GLU A 134 -26.28 -7.31 11.19
CA GLU A 134 -26.13 -5.85 11.13
C GLU A 134 -25.29 -5.40 9.92
N LEU A 135 -24.18 -6.10 9.65
CA LEU A 135 -23.34 -5.85 8.48
C LEU A 135 -24.06 -6.20 7.17
N SER A 136 -24.86 -7.27 7.15
CA SER A 136 -25.67 -7.64 5.99
C SER A 136 -26.76 -6.59 5.71
N GLU A 137 -27.41 -6.07 6.75
CA GLU A 137 -28.37 -4.97 6.63
C GLU A 137 -27.70 -3.66 6.15
N LEU A 138 -26.42 -3.44 6.48
CA LEU A 138 -25.63 -2.31 5.95
C LEU A 138 -25.24 -2.49 4.49
N ILE A 139 -24.98 -3.73 4.04
CA ILE A 139 -24.77 -4.06 2.62
C ILE A 139 -26.07 -3.84 1.82
N ASP A 140 -27.21 -4.25 2.37
CA ASP A 140 -28.53 -4.05 1.75
C ASP A 140 -28.96 -2.57 1.71
N LYS A 141 -28.38 -1.71 2.58
CA LYS A 141 -28.51 -0.24 2.48
C LYS A 141 -27.72 0.37 1.32
N GLY A 142 -27.05 -0.45 0.52
CA GLY A 142 -26.58 -0.10 -0.82
C GLY A 142 -25.39 0.85 -0.84
N PHE A 143 -24.18 0.30 -0.71
CA PHE A 143 -23.00 1.01 -1.21
C PHE A 143 -23.12 1.12 -2.73
N THR A 144 -23.67 2.23 -3.21
CA THR A 144 -23.65 2.58 -4.62
C THR A 144 -22.27 3.14 -4.92
N SER A 145 -21.42 2.30 -5.52
CA SER A 145 -20.07 2.71 -5.89
C SER A 145 -20.12 4.00 -6.73
N PRO A 146 -19.46 5.09 -6.32
CA PRO A 146 -19.44 6.34 -7.08
C PRO A 146 -18.64 6.20 -8.39
N LEU A 147 -18.03 5.03 -8.61
CA LEU A 147 -17.23 4.75 -9.80
C LEU A 147 -18.08 4.83 -11.07
N THR A 148 -19.31 4.32 -11.04
CA THR A 148 -20.20 4.31 -12.21
C THR A 148 -20.64 5.72 -12.58
N SER A 149 -21.01 6.54 -11.58
CA SER A 149 -21.39 7.94 -11.82
C SER A 149 -20.20 8.80 -12.26
N LYS A 150 -19.02 8.62 -11.64
CA LYS A 150 -17.79 9.30 -12.05
C LYS A 150 -17.29 8.88 -13.43
N TRP A 151 -17.51 7.63 -13.82
CA TRP A 151 -17.19 7.15 -15.17
C TRP A 151 -18.10 7.79 -16.23
N ILE A 152 -19.41 7.90 -15.95
CA ILE A 152 -20.36 8.59 -16.83
C ILE A 152 -19.99 10.08 -16.95
N GLU A 153 -19.71 10.74 -15.82
CA GLU A 153 -19.29 12.15 -15.78
C GLU A 153 -18.00 12.38 -16.60
N SER A 154 -17.01 11.51 -16.47
CA SER A 154 -15.77 11.55 -17.27
C SER A 154 -16.04 11.42 -18.77
N LEU A 155 -16.95 10.51 -19.17
CA LEU A 155 -17.33 10.37 -20.58
C LEU A 155 -18.03 11.61 -21.14
N GLU A 156 -18.89 12.26 -20.35
CA GLU A 156 -19.57 13.50 -20.74
C GLU A 156 -18.59 14.67 -20.87
N LEU A 157 -17.69 14.85 -19.90
CA LEU A 157 -16.64 15.85 -19.94
C LEU A 157 -15.71 15.66 -21.13
N ARG A 158 -15.32 14.41 -21.43
CA ARG A 158 -14.53 14.08 -22.61
C ARG A 158 -15.25 14.47 -23.91
N LYS A 159 -16.54 14.14 -24.04
CA LYS A 159 -17.36 14.55 -25.20
C LYS A 159 -17.45 16.06 -25.33
N ALA A 160 -17.67 16.78 -24.23
CA ALA A 160 -17.74 18.23 -24.21
C ALA A 160 -16.41 18.85 -24.65
N LEU A 161 -15.28 18.39 -24.08
CA LEU A 161 -13.94 18.85 -24.44
C LEU A 161 -13.68 18.69 -25.94
N PHE A 162 -13.92 17.50 -26.51
CA PHE A 162 -13.69 17.27 -27.94
C PHE A 162 -14.61 18.10 -28.83
N ASN A 163 -15.85 18.38 -28.43
CA ASN A 163 -16.74 19.25 -29.17
C ASN A 163 -16.25 20.71 -29.15
N TYR A 164 -15.78 21.20 -28.01
CA TYR A 164 -15.18 22.53 -27.91
C TYR A 164 -13.88 22.63 -28.70
N LEU A 165 -13.00 21.64 -28.57
CA LEU A 165 -11.75 21.57 -29.30
C LEU A 165 -11.97 21.60 -30.82
N LYS A 166 -12.92 20.80 -31.33
CA LYS A 166 -13.33 20.85 -32.74
C LYS A 166 -13.78 22.24 -33.16
N LYS A 167 -14.64 22.91 -32.37
CA LYS A 167 -15.12 24.26 -32.69
C LYS A 167 -13.98 25.29 -32.70
N VAL A 168 -13.08 25.23 -31.72
CA VAL A 168 -11.92 26.13 -31.62
C VAL A 168 -10.95 25.90 -32.77
N LEU A 169 -10.64 24.64 -33.10
CA LEU A 169 -9.76 24.28 -34.21
C LEU A 169 -10.33 24.70 -35.56
N ILE A 170 -11.62 24.48 -35.80
CA ILE A 170 -12.27 24.93 -37.04
C ILE A 170 -12.24 26.46 -37.15
N LYS A 171 -12.49 27.18 -36.05
CA LYS A 171 -12.38 28.65 -36.02
C LYS A 171 -10.94 29.12 -36.24
N TYR A 172 -9.97 28.47 -35.61
CA TYR A 172 -8.55 28.78 -35.76
C TYR A 172 -8.09 28.56 -37.20
N LEU A 173 -8.43 27.41 -37.80
CA LEU A 173 -8.14 27.12 -39.20
C LEU A 173 -8.79 28.12 -40.15
N ALA A 174 -10.05 28.50 -39.90
CA ALA A 174 -10.72 29.52 -40.70
C ALA A 174 -10.05 30.91 -40.60
N ILE A 175 -9.51 31.26 -39.43
CA ILE A 175 -8.75 32.51 -39.23
C ILE A 175 -7.37 32.42 -39.91
N SER A 176 -6.68 31.29 -39.79
CA SER A 176 -5.37 31.09 -40.42
C SER A 176 -5.46 31.04 -41.95
N ASP A 177 -6.52 30.48 -42.52
CA ASP A 177 -6.78 30.46 -43.95
C ASP A 177 -7.00 31.89 -44.47
N ARG A 178 -7.68 32.73 -43.68
CA ARG A 178 -7.93 34.13 -43.99
C ARG A 178 -6.65 34.99 -43.96
N THR A 179 -5.69 34.67 -43.08
CA THR A 179 -4.42 35.40 -42.99
C THR A 179 -3.35 34.90 -43.95
N SER A 180 -3.38 33.62 -44.32
CA SER A 180 -2.32 32.96 -45.11
C SER A 180 -2.63 32.88 -46.60
N GLY A 181 -3.86 33.22 -47.02
CA GLY A 181 -4.28 33.24 -48.43
C GLY A 181 -4.38 31.86 -49.11
N SER A 182 -4.06 30.77 -48.40
CA SER A 182 -4.21 29.39 -48.85
C SER A 182 -5.49 28.81 -48.26
N VAL A 183 -6.45 28.46 -49.11
CA VAL A 183 -7.70 27.82 -48.69
C VAL A 183 -7.43 26.33 -48.48
N ASN A 184 -7.50 25.85 -47.24
CA ASN A 184 -7.34 24.42 -46.97
C ASN A 184 -8.53 23.63 -47.52
N ASN A 185 -8.26 22.51 -48.20
CA ASN A 185 -9.31 21.63 -48.71
C ASN A 185 -10.09 20.98 -47.55
N LYS A 186 -11.39 20.74 -47.74
CA LYS A 186 -12.30 20.15 -46.73
C LYS A 186 -11.76 18.85 -46.12
N ASP A 187 -11.01 18.06 -46.90
CA ASP A 187 -10.42 16.81 -46.45
C ASP A 187 -9.12 17.02 -45.66
N GLN A 188 -8.34 18.06 -45.96
CA GLN A 188 -7.17 18.46 -45.16
C GLN A 188 -7.58 19.01 -43.78
N VAL A 189 -8.70 19.73 -43.70
CA VAL A 189 -9.28 20.19 -42.43
C VAL A 189 -9.78 19.01 -41.57
N LYS A 190 -10.38 17.99 -42.19
CA LYS A 190 -10.78 16.77 -41.46
C LYS A 190 -9.59 15.99 -40.93
N GLU A 191 -8.54 15.86 -41.72
CA GLU A 191 -7.35 15.10 -41.33
C GLU A 191 -6.54 15.81 -40.25
N THR A 192 -6.41 17.14 -40.34
CA THR A 192 -5.81 17.96 -39.26
C THR A 192 -6.64 17.88 -37.98
N VAL A 193 -7.97 17.97 -38.04
CA VAL A 193 -8.82 17.80 -36.86
C VAL A 193 -8.69 16.41 -36.25
N ARG A 194 -8.57 15.35 -37.06
CA ARG A 194 -8.35 13.97 -36.57
C ARG A 194 -7.01 13.80 -35.87
N THR A 195 -5.93 14.24 -36.51
CA THR A 195 -4.57 14.17 -35.95
C THR A 195 -4.43 14.98 -34.66
N LEU A 196 -5.07 16.15 -34.59
CA LEU A 196 -5.18 16.94 -33.37
C LEU A 196 -6.01 16.23 -32.29
N THR A 197 -7.16 15.66 -32.64
CA THR A 197 -8.01 14.91 -31.71
C THR A 197 -7.24 13.74 -31.10
N SER A 198 -6.50 12.96 -31.92
CA SER A 198 -5.66 11.87 -31.42
C SER A 198 -4.48 12.36 -30.59
N PHE A 199 -3.91 13.51 -30.91
CA PHE A 199 -2.85 14.12 -30.11
C PHE A 199 -3.36 14.53 -28.71
N PHE A 200 -4.51 15.19 -28.61
CA PHE A 200 -5.10 15.54 -27.30
C PHE A 200 -5.56 14.31 -26.51
N ASP A 201 -6.05 13.27 -27.17
CA ASP A 201 -6.39 12.00 -26.50
C ASP A 201 -5.12 11.33 -25.94
N SER A 202 -4.02 11.37 -26.69
CA SER A 202 -2.71 10.89 -26.25
C SER A 202 -2.18 11.73 -25.08
N LEU A 203 -2.38 13.06 -25.11
CA LEU A 203 -1.91 13.98 -24.08
C LEU A 203 -2.64 13.78 -22.74
N LEU A 204 -3.89 13.32 -22.77
CA LEU A 204 -4.69 13.00 -21.58
C LEU A 204 -4.42 11.60 -21.01
N THR A 205 -3.80 10.71 -21.79
CA THR A 205 -3.59 9.29 -21.41
C THR A 205 -2.14 8.95 -21.14
N SER A 206 -1.18 9.72 -21.68
CA SER A 206 0.25 9.45 -21.56
C SER A 206 1.02 10.64 -21.01
N GLU A 207 2.16 10.35 -20.37
CA GLU A 207 2.94 11.35 -19.64
C GLU A 207 3.66 12.33 -20.56
N TRP A 208 4.19 11.87 -21.70
CA TRP A 208 4.92 12.69 -22.67
C TRP A 208 4.48 12.34 -24.09
N VAL A 209 4.00 13.33 -24.85
CA VAL A 209 3.51 13.13 -26.22
C VAL A 209 4.30 13.96 -27.21
N ARG A 210 4.74 13.34 -28.31
CA ARG A 210 5.42 14.05 -29.39
C ARG A 210 4.48 15.06 -30.06
N VAL A 211 4.95 16.30 -30.18
CA VAL A 211 4.22 17.39 -30.80
C VAL A 211 4.21 17.21 -32.32
N PRO A 212 3.05 17.15 -32.99
CA PRO A 212 2.98 17.14 -34.44
C PRO A 212 3.38 18.50 -35.04
N ASP A 213 4.11 18.49 -36.15
CA ASP A 213 4.66 19.69 -36.80
C ASP A 213 3.58 20.73 -37.16
N ASN A 214 2.35 20.28 -37.44
CA ASN A 214 1.21 21.12 -37.82
C ASN A 214 0.53 21.84 -36.64
N VAL A 215 0.98 21.60 -35.39
CA VAL A 215 0.28 22.04 -34.16
C VAL A 215 1.16 22.95 -33.29
N GLY A 216 2.37 23.28 -33.73
CA GLY A 216 3.34 24.05 -32.96
C GLY A 216 2.80 25.38 -32.39
N ILE A 217 1.96 26.10 -33.15
CA ILE A 217 1.37 27.37 -32.70
C ILE A 217 0.35 27.16 -31.57
N ILE A 218 -0.53 26.17 -31.67
CA ILE A 218 -1.54 25.89 -30.64
C ILE A 218 -0.86 25.45 -29.34
N ILE A 219 0.17 24.63 -29.44
CA ILE A 219 0.95 24.16 -28.29
C ILE A 219 1.78 25.29 -27.68
N SER A 220 2.28 26.24 -28.49
CA SER A 220 2.93 27.44 -27.96
C SER A 220 1.99 28.34 -27.16
N ILE A 221 0.71 28.44 -27.55
CA ILE A 221 -0.32 29.16 -26.81
C ILE A 221 -0.62 28.43 -25.49
N LEU A 222 -0.81 27.11 -25.54
CA LEU A 222 -1.04 26.30 -24.34
C LEU A 222 0.14 26.29 -23.36
N ALA A 223 1.37 26.38 -23.86
CA ALA A 223 2.57 26.53 -23.03
C ALA A 223 2.68 27.94 -22.44
N ARG A 224 2.31 28.99 -23.19
CA ARG A 224 2.26 30.38 -22.69
C ARG A 224 1.25 30.53 -21.55
N ASP A 225 0.11 29.86 -21.66
CA ASP A 225 -0.95 29.85 -20.64
C ASP A 225 -0.65 28.86 -19.50
N GLY A 226 0.51 28.19 -19.52
CA GLY A 226 0.98 27.33 -18.43
C GLY A 226 0.26 25.99 -18.31
N VAL A 227 -0.53 25.59 -19.31
CA VAL A 227 -1.31 24.35 -19.34
C VAL A 227 -0.42 23.15 -19.70
N VAL A 228 0.59 23.35 -20.54
CA VAL A 228 1.47 22.31 -21.08
C VAL A 228 2.94 22.65 -20.83
N ILE A 229 3.73 21.65 -20.45
CA ILE A 229 5.20 21.72 -20.36
C ILE A 229 5.78 21.11 -21.63
N ILE A 230 6.66 21.84 -22.32
CA ILE A 230 7.33 21.37 -23.54
C ILE A 230 8.80 21.05 -23.22
N LYS A 231 9.27 19.86 -23.60
CA LYS A 231 10.67 19.43 -23.51
C LYS A 231 11.01 18.54 -24.71
N ASN A 232 12.09 18.85 -25.44
CA ASN A 232 12.61 18.03 -26.55
C ASN A 232 11.52 17.55 -27.55
N GLU A 233 10.75 18.48 -28.12
CA GLU A 233 9.62 18.18 -29.04
C GLU A 233 8.48 17.33 -28.45
N GLN A 234 8.46 17.15 -27.13
CA GLN A 234 7.40 16.47 -26.41
C GLN A 234 6.66 17.44 -25.49
N ALA A 235 5.37 17.19 -25.32
CA ALA A 235 4.45 17.96 -24.49
C ALA A 235 3.88 17.08 -23.37
N LYS A 236 3.79 17.63 -22.15
CA LYS A 236 3.16 17.03 -20.97
C LYS A 236 2.14 18.00 -20.37
N LEU A 237 0.99 17.51 -19.91
CA LEU A 237 0.05 18.33 -19.13
C LEU A 237 0.59 18.58 -17.72
N LYS A 238 0.57 19.84 -17.30
CA LYS A 238 1.03 20.23 -15.97
C LYS A 238 0.03 19.76 -14.90
N GLY A 239 0.49 19.02 -13.89
CA GLY A 239 -0.30 18.60 -12.72
C GLY A 239 -1.20 17.36 -12.89
N PHE A 240 -1.21 16.70 -14.05
CA PHE A 240 -1.98 15.45 -14.25
C PHE A 240 -1.20 14.17 -13.89
N TYR A 241 0.12 14.26 -13.72
CA TYR A 241 1.00 13.10 -13.48
C TYR A 241 2.13 13.39 -12.47
N ASP A 242 1.91 14.29 -11.52
CA ASP A 242 2.84 14.48 -10.41
C ASP A 242 2.38 13.58 -9.25
N ILE A 243 2.92 12.36 -9.23
CA ILE A 243 3.06 11.51 -8.03
C ILE A 243 4.56 11.38 -7.77
#